data_AF-A0A1G7VJD5-F1
#
_entry.id   AF-A0A1G7VJD5-F1
#
_cell.length_a   1.000
_cell.length_b   1.000
_cell.length_c   1.000
_cell.angle_alpha   90.00
_cell.angle_beta   90.00
_cell.angle_gamma   90.00
#
_symmetry.space_group_name_H-M   'P 1'
#
loop_
_entity.id
_entity.type
_entity.pdbx_description
1 polymer ?
#
loop_
_entity_poly.entity_id
_entity_poly.type
_entity_poly.pdbx_seq_one_letter_code
_entity_poly.pdbx_strand_id
1 'polypeptide(L)'
;MAHEHKLEIFRGRWKFKSNTEKIWGVLAFLTLITIVEVVLGIYKPDVFMHTWMDPLEGGFFATLGNIILSPIVYMKPLNLIFIVLTIVKAYYITWDFMHMRDETGSMRKMVVWTAVFLICYLMFILLQEGGYVFNVYNGDDALIKHNF
;
A
#
# COMPACT_ATOMS: atom_id res chain seq x y z
N MET A 1 -16.00 -15.01 30.50
CA MET A 1 -16.30 -13.57 30.69
C MET A 1 -16.61 -12.99 29.32
N ALA A 2 -17.81 -12.43 29.12
CA ALA A 2 -18.21 -11.88 27.83
C ALA A 2 -17.31 -10.70 27.49
N HIS A 3 -16.47 -10.84 26.46
CA HIS A 3 -15.65 -9.74 25.96
C HIS A 3 -16.59 -8.71 25.34
N GLU A 4 -16.67 -7.52 25.94
CA GLU A 4 -17.42 -6.40 25.38
C GLU A 4 -16.85 -6.03 24.01
N HIS A 5 -17.62 -6.31 22.96
CA HIS A 5 -17.29 -5.97 21.59
C HIS A 5 -17.29 -4.45 21.46
N LYS A 6 -16.12 -3.83 21.27
CA LYS A 6 -16.01 -2.37 21.27
C LYS A 6 -16.65 -1.80 20.00
N LEU A 7 -17.86 -1.25 20.11
CA LEU A 7 -18.70 -0.70 19.02
C LEU A 7 -18.21 0.66 18.46
N GLU A 8 -16.94 0.99 18.65
CA GLU A 8 -16.36 2.27 18.24
C GLU A 8 -15.56 2.13 16.93
N ILE A 9 -15.70 3.13 16.05
CA ILE A 9 -14.82 3.38 14.89
C ILE A 9 -14.16 4.76 15.08
N PHE A 10 -13.01 5.00 14.43
CA PHE A 10 -12.24 6.26 14.48
C PHE A 10 -11.82 6.68 15.89
N ARG A 11 -11.25 5.77 16.68
CA ARG A 11 -10.79 6.08 18.06
C ARG A 11 -11.93 6.66 18.94
N GLY A 12 -13.18 6.25 18.72
CA GLY A 12 -14.34 6.64 19.54
C GLY A 12 -15.22 7.74 18.95
N ARG A 13 -14.97 8.23 17.73
CA ARG A 13 -15.77 9.31 17.12
C ARG A 13 -17.15 8.86 16.65
N TRP A 14 -17.33 7.58 16.36
CA TRP A 14 -18.62 7.03 15.97
C TRP A 14 -18.89 5.73 16.72
N LYS A 15 -20.01 5.71 17.48
CA LYS A 15 -20.49 4.56 18.25
C LYS A 15 -21.69 3.96 17.55
N PHE A 16 -21.62 2.67 17.26
CA PHE A 16 -22.71 1.91 16.65
C PHE A 16 -23.55 1.24 17.74
N LYS A 17 -24.82 0.96 17.46
CA LYS A 17 -25.68 0.20 18.37
C LYS A 17 -25.48 -1.31 18.24
N SER A 18 -24.99 -1.77 17.07
CA SER A 18 -24.82 -3.19 16.75
C SER A 18 -23.58 -3.45 15.90
N ASN A 19 -23.03 -4.67 16.00
CA ASN A 19 -21.96 -5.17 15.13
C ASN A 19 -22.39 -5.15 13.65
N THR A 20 -23.66 -5.45 13.34
CA THR A 20 -24.18 -5.40 11.97
C THR A 20 -24.19 -3.98 11.42
N GLU A 21 -24.59 -3.00 12.24
CA GLU A 21 -24.61 -1.58 11.86
C GLU A 21 -23.19 -1.05 11.63
N LYS A 22 -22.24 -1.50 12.45
CA LYS A 22 -20.82 -1.20 12.31
C LYS A 22 -20.25 -1.71 10.98
N ILE A 23 -20.53 -2.97 10.62
CA ILE A 23 -20.11 -3.57 9.35
C ILE A 23 -20.66 -2.77 8.17
N TRP A 24 -21.94 -2.40 8.20
CA TRP A 24 -22.55 -1.55 7.17
C TRP A 24 -21.94 -0.15 7.10
N GLY A 25 -21.59 0.44 8.25
CA GLY A 25 -20.89 1.72 8.31
C GLY A 25 -19.49 1.67 7.68
N VAL A 26 -18.70 0.64 7.98
CA VAL A 26 -17.37 0.43 7.38
C VAL A 26 -17.49 0.16 5.89
N LEU A 27 -18.45 -0.66 5.47
CA LEU A 27 -18.69 -0.97 4.07
C LEU A 27 -19.00 0.30 3.29
N ALA A 28 -19.96 1.12 3.76
CA ALA A 28 -20.31 2.38 3.11
C ALA A 28 -19.10 3.33 2.99
N PHE A 29 -18.28 3.41 4.03
CA PHE A 29 -17.05 4.21 4.02
C PHE A 29 -16.03 3.71 2.99
N LEU A 30 -15.81 2.40 2.91
CA LEU A 30 -14.89 1.80 1.95
C LEU A 30 -15.39 1.91 0.51
N THR A 31 -16.70 1.78 0.30
CA THR A 31 -17.34 2.04 -1.00
C THR A 31 -17.11 3.49 -1.42
N LEU A 32 -17.29 4.46 -0.52
CA LEU A 32 -17.04 5.86 -0.82
C LEU A 32 -15.57 6.11 -1.22
N ILE A 33 -14.61 5.58 -0.47
CA ILE A 33 -13.18 5.68 -0.83
C ILE A 33 -12.93 5.07 -2.21
N THR A 34 -13.53 3.91 -2.49
CA THR A 34 -13.35 3.22 -3.77
C THR A 34 -13.96 3.99 -4.93
N ILE A 35 -15.13 4.63 -4.74
CA ILE A 35 -15.73 5.51 -5.74
C ILE A 35 -14.80 6.69 -6.04
N VAL A 36 -14.28 7.35 -5.00
CA VAL A 36 -13.33 8.47 -5.17
C VAL A 36 -12.08 8.01 -5.93
N GLU A 37 -11.54 6.85 -5.59
CA GLU A 37 -10.36 6.29 -6.25
C GLU A 37 -10.65 6.00 -7.73
N VAL A 38 -11.78 5.36 -8.05
CA VAL A 38 -12.18 5.08 -9.45
C VAL A 38 -12.39 6.38 -10.23
N VAL A 39 -13.08 7.37 -9.65
CA VAL A 39 -13.30 8.69 -10.27
C VAL A 39 -11.97 9.38 -10.56
N LEU A 40 -11.06 9.44 -9.58
CA LEU A 40 -9.71 9.99 -9.78
C LEU A 40 -8.92 9.20 -10.83
N GLY A 41 -9.13 7.89 -10.91
CA GLY A 41 -8.46 7.00 -11.87
C GLY A 41 -8.96 7.14 -13.29
N ILE A 42 -10.22 7.53 -13.48
CA ILE A 42 -10.81 7.79 -14.80
C ILE A 42 -10.43 9.20 -15.25
N TYR A 43 -10.67 10.22 -14.42
CA TYR A 43 -10.48 11.61 -14.82
C TYR A 43 -9.03 12.07 -14.83
N LYS A 44 -8.15 11.42 -14.04
CA LYS A 44 -6.69 11.68 -13.97
C LYS A 44 -6.33 13.15 -14.12
N PRO A 45 -6.79 14.02 -13.20
CA PRO A 45 -6.67 15.47 -13.38
C PRO A 45 -5.20 15.87 -13.54
N ASP A 46 -4.94 16.79 -14.47
CA ASP A 46 -3.58 17.18 -14.87
C ASP A 46 -2.72 17.68 -13.70
N VAL A 47 -3.37 18.24 -12.66
CA VAL A 47 -2.73 18.70 -11.43
C VAL A 47 -2.00 17.57 -10.66
N PHE A 48 -2.41 16.30 -10.85
CA PHE A 48 -1.79 15.15 -10.20
C PHE A 48 -0.90 14.32 -11.14
N MET A 49 -0.79 14.73 -12.40
CA MET A 49 -0.07 14.00 -13.44
C MET A 49 1.38 14.48 -13.64
N HIS A 50 1.77 15.57 -12.97
CA HIS A 50 3.14 16.07 -12.88
C HIS A 50 3.71 15.81 -11.49
N THR A 51 5.03 15.59 -11.41
CA THR A 51 5.75 15.50 -10.12
C THR A 51 5.63 16.84 -9.40
N TRP A 52 5.33 16.81 -8.09
CA TRP A 52 5.14 18.04 -7.31
C TRP A 52 6.46 18.68 -6.86
N MET A 53 7.54 17.91 -6.82
CA MET A 53 8.84 18.38 -6.41
C MET A 53 9.87 17.93 -7.43
N ASP A 54 10.68 18.87 -7.91
CA ASP A 54 11.87 18.53 -8.66
C ASP A 54 12.92 17.91 -7.72
N PRO A 55 13.76 16.98 -8.22
CA PRO A 55 14.84 16.42 -7.42
C PRO A 55 15.74 17.51 -6.87
N LEU A 56 16.14 17.39 -5.60
CA LEU A 56 17.10 18.31 -5.02
C LEU A 56 18.46 18.10 -5.71
N GLU A 57 18.95 19.12 -6.39
CA GLU A 57 20.27 19.13 -7.02
C GLU A 57 21.34 19.52 -5.99
N GLY A 58 22.40 18.72 -5.83
CA GLY A 58 23.49 19.05 -4.92
C GLY A 58 24.30 17.85 -4.41
N GLY A 59 25.09 18.09 -3.36
CA GLY A 59 25.98 17.11 -2.73
C GLY A 59 25.29 16.06 -1.85
N PHE A 60 26.05 15.40 -0.98
CA PHE A 60 25.63 14.25 -0.16
C PHE A 60 24.29 14.41 0.60
N PHE A 61 23.95 15.61 1.05
CA PHE A 61 22.67 15.85 1.74
C PHE A 61 21.47 15.88 0.79
N ALA A 62 21.65 16.30 -0.45
CA ALA A 62 20.59 16.31 -1.46
C ALA A 62 20.26 14.89 -1.93
N THR A 63 21.26 14.03 -2.09
CA THR A 63 21.06 12.61 -2.44
C THR A 63 20.32 11.85 -1.35
N LEU A 64 20.69 12.05 -0.08
CA LEU A 64 19.95 11.50 1.07
C LEU A 64 18.50 11.99 1.12
N GLY A 65 18.28 13.30 0.88
CA GLY A 65 16.95 13.88 0.80
C GLY A 65 16.09 13.22 -0.28
N ASN A 66 16.64 13.04 -1.48
CA ASN A 66 15.94 12.42 -2.61
C ASN A 66 15.61 10.94 -2.37
N ILE A 67 16.46 10.19 -1.66
CA ILE A 67 16.17 8.78 -1.31
C ILE A 67 14.99 8.71 -0.32
N ILE A 68 15.00 9.54 0.72
CA ILE A 68 13.97 9.52 1.76
C ILE A 68 12.62 10.05 1.21
N LEU A 69 12.67 11.10 0.39
CA LEU A 69 11.50 11.73 -0.22
C LEU A 69 11.16 11.15 -1.61
N SER A 70 11.73 9.99 -1.95
CA SER A 70 11.56 9.34 -3.26
C SER A 70 10.09 9.24 -3.72
N PRO A 71 9.11 8.86 -2.87
CA PRO A 71 7.72 8.79 -3.27
C PRO A 71 7.08 10.13 -3.64
N ILE A 72 7.68 11.26 -3.23
CA ILE A 72 7.16 12.61 -3.47
C ILE A 72 7.89 13.26 -4.65
N VAL A 73 9.19 12.99 -4.78
CA VAL A 73 10.05 13.56 -5.83
C VAL A 73 9.85 12.83 -7.16
N TYR A 74 9.85 11.50 -7.15
CA TYR A 74 9.92 10.71 -8.39
C TYR A 74 8.57 10.15 -8.84
N MET A 75 7.55 10.16 -7.99
CA MET A 75 6.24 9.60 -8.34
C MET A 75 5.22 10.68 -8.64
N LYS A 76 4.35 10.39 -9.60
CA LYS A 76 3.14 11.18 -9.82
C LYS A 76 2.30 11.17 -8.54
N PRO A 77 1.84 12.33 -8.05
CA PRO A 77 1.08 12.40 -6.80
C PRO A 77 -0.25 11.67 -6.88
N LEU A 78 -0.81 11.50 -8.08
CA LEU A 78 -1.92 10.57 -8.29
C LEU A 78 -1.55 9.16 -7.82
N ASN A 79 -0.40 8.63 -8.20
CA ASN A 79 0.03 7.29 -7.78
C ASN A 79 0.23 7.20 -6.26
N LEU A 80 0.78 8.25 -5.64
CA LEU A 80 0.95 8.31 -4.19
C LEU A 80 -0.40 8.27 -3.46
N ILE A 81 -1.39 9.04 -3.94
CA ILE A 81 -2.76 9.03 -3.41
C ILE A 81 -3.33 7.61 -3.51
N PHE A 82 -3.20 6.94 -4.65
CA PHE A 82 -3.71 5.58 -4.84
C PHE A 82 -3.06 4.56 -3.91
N ILE A 83 -1.74 4.64 -3.70
CA ILE A 83 -1.03 3.78 -2.75
C ILE A 83 -1.57 3.99 -1.33
N VAL A 84 -1.72 5.25 -0.92
CA VAL A 84 -2.24 5.60 0.41
C VAL A 84 -3.68 5.12 0.58
N LEU A 85 -4.57 5.41 -0.39
CA LEU A 85 -5.97 4.95 -0.35
C LEU A 85 -6.06 3.43 -0.31
N THR A 86 -5.19 2.73 -1.04
CA THR A 86 -5.11 1.26 -1.02
C THR A 86 -4.69 0.73 0.35
N ILE A 87 -3.66 1.32 0.97
CA ILE A 87 -3.21 0.92 2.32
C ILE A 87 -4.31 1.20 3.36
N VAL A 88 -4.97 2.36 3.27
CA VAL A 88 -6.07 2.72 4.16
C VAL A 88 -7.21 1.71 4.03
N LYS A 89 -7.63 1.38 2.80
CA LYS A 89 -8.66 0.36 2.57
C LYS A 89 -8.24 -1.00 3.14
N ALA A 90 -7.03 -1.46 2.85
CA ALA A 90 -6.52 -2.73 3.36
C ALA A 90 -6.53 -2.77 4.89
N TYR A 91 -6.10 -1.67 5.54
CA TYR A 91 -6.16 -1.54 6.99
C TYR A 91 -7.58 -1.72 7.52
N TYR A 92 -8.56 -0.97 7.02
CA TYR A 92 -9.94 -1.06 7.49
C TYR A 92 -10.58 -2.42 7.20
N ILE A 93 -10.26 -3.05 6.07
CA ILE A 93 -10.72 -4.40 5.75
C ILE A 93 -10.20 -5.40 6.80
N THR A 94 -8.89 -5.42 7.03
CA THR A 94 -8.29 -6.38 7.97
C THR A 94 -8.70 -6.07 9.42
N TRP A 95 -8.84 -4.80 9.78
CA TRP A 95 -9.16 -4.43 11.15
C TRP A 95 -10.63 -4.70 11.51
N ASP A 96 -11.58 -4.38 10.62
CA ASP A 96 -13.02 -4.49 10.89
C ASP A 96 -13.68 -5.74 10.30
N PHE A 97 -13.33 -6.20 9.08
CA PHE A 97 -13.96 -7.41 8.50
C PHE A 97 -13.24 -8.70 8.90
N MET A 98 -11.91 -8.67 9.01
CA MET A 98 -11.15 -9.82 9.47
C MET A 98 -11.04 -9.89 11.00
N HIS A 99 -11.79 -9.05 11.72
CA HIS A 99 -11.87 -9.01 13.19
C HIS A 99 -10.52 -8.86 13.91
N MET A 100 -9.44 -8.47 13.22
CA MET A 100 -8.12 -8.36 13.84
C MET A 100 -8.09 -7.35 14.98
N ARG A 101 -8.99 -6.37 15.02
CA ARG A 101 -9.09 -5.44 16.15
C ARG A 101 -9.26 -6.17 17.49
N ASP A 102 -10.15 -7.14 17.51
CA ASP A 102 -10.65 -7.77 18.72
C ASP A 102 -9.73 -8.95 19.14
N GLU A 103 -8.59 -9.09 18.45
CA GLU A 103 -7.53 -10.06 18.73
C GLU A 103 -6.45 -9.53 19.69
N THR A 104 -5.76 -10.48 20.32
CA THR A 104 -4.64 -10.17 21.22
C THR A 104 -3.55 -9.40 20.46
N GLY A 105 -2.88 -8.47 21.14
CA GLY A 105 -1.83 -7.66 20.52
C GLY A 105 -0.67 -8.48 19.95
N SER A 106 -0.43 -9.68 20.49
CA SER A 106 0.56 -10.62 19.96
C SER A 106 0.11 -11.22 18.62
N MET A 107 -1.14 -11.70 18.54
CA MET A 107 -1.69 -12.28 17.30
C MET A 107 -1.75 -11.26 16.17
N ARG A 108 -2.15 -10.01 16.46
CA ARG A 108 -2.09 -8.92 15.48
C ARG A 108 -0.68 -8.69 14.92
N LYS A 109 0.32 -8.65 15.79
CA LYS A 109 1.72 -8.45 15.38
C LYS A 109 2.24 -9.61 14.55
N MET A 110 1.90 -10.85 14.91
CA MET A 110 2.29 -12.03 14.14
C MET A 110 1.80 -11.91 12.69
N VAL A 111 0.51 -11.66 12.49
CA VAL A 111 -0.07 -11.56 11.13
C VAL A 111 0.57 -10.42 10.34
N VAL A 112 0.70 -9.22 10.93
CA VAL A 112 1.28 -8.06 10.24
C VAL A 112 2.75 -8.28 9.90
N TRP A 113 3.56 -8.78 10.84
CA TRP A 113 4.98 -9.01 10.60
C TRP A 113 5.22 -10.13 9.59
N THR A 114 4.45 -11.22 9.65
CA THR A 114 4.55 -12.28 8.65
C THR A 114 4.18 -11.78 7.26
N ALA A 115 3.14 -10.96 7.12
CA ALA A 115 2.76 -10.37 5.83
C ALA A 115 3.85 -9.43 5.29
N VAL A 116 4.39 -8.54 6.13
CA VAL A 116 5.48 -7.63 5.76
C VAL A 116 6.73 -8.41 5.34
N PHE A 117 7.12 -9.41 6.13
CA PHE A 117 8.24 -10.28 5.81
C PHE A 117 8.05 -10.98 4.46
N LEU A 118 6.87 -11.55 4.23
CA LEU A 118 6.55 -12.25 2.99
C LEU A 118 6.63 -11.31 1.78
N ILE A 119 6.09 -10.09 1.87
CA ILE A 119 6.15 -9.11 0.78
C ILE A 119 7.61 -8.74 0.46
N CYS A 120 8.41 -8.42 1.48
CA CYS A 120 9.82 -8.10 1.28
C CYS A 120 10.60 -9.30 0.69
N TYR A 121 10.33 -10.51 1.17
CA TYR A 121 10.96 -11.72 0.70
C TYR A 121 10.59 -12.05 -0.76
N LEU A 122 9.32 -11.90 -1.13
CA LEU A 122 8.87 -12.07 -2.51
C LEU A 122 9.51 -11.04 -3.44
N MET A 123 9.58 -9.77 -3.03
CA MET A 123 10.28 -8.75 -3.82
C MET A 123 11.76 -9.10 -4.01
N PHE A 124 12.43 -9.59 -2.97
CA PHE A 124 13.82 -10.02 -3.05
C PHE A 124 14.01 -11.14 -4.07
N ILE A 125 13.20 -12.21 -4.01
CA ILE A 125 13.28 -13.31 -4.98
C ILE A 125 13.00 -12.81 -6.39
N LEU A 126 11.92 -12.05 -6.59
CA LEU A 126 11.54 -11.57 -7.93
C LEU A 126 12.62 -10.68 -8.56
N LEU A 127 13.30 -9.84 -7.76
CA LEU A 127 14.41 -9.03 -8.26
C LEU A 127 15.65 -9.87 -8.59
N GLN A 128 15.99 -10.84 -7.73
CA GLN A 128 17.14 -11.72 -7.96
C GLN A 128 16.94 -12.61 -9.20
N GLU A 129 15.79 -13.30 -9.27
CA GLU A 129 15.42 -14.17 -10.38
C GLU A 129 15.19 -13.36 -11.67
N GLY A 130 14.55 -12.19 -11.57
CA GLY A 130 14.37 -11.29 -12.70
C GLY A 130 15.71 -10.80 -13.27
N GLY A 131 16.68 -10.49 -12.41
CA GLY A 131 18.04 -10.12 -12.81
C GLY A 131 18.79 -11.29 -13.46
N TYR A 132 18.68 -12.48 -12.89
CA TYR A 132 19.27 -13.70 -13.48
C TYR A 132 18.69 -13.98 -14.87
N VAL A 133 17.37 -13.97 -15.00
CA VAL A 133 16.67 -14.16 -16.28
C VAL A 133 17.11 -13.10 -17.29
N PHE A 134 17.17 -11.83 -16.90
CA PHE A 134 17.62 -10.75 -17.78
C PHE A 134 19.02 -11.00 -18.34
N ASN A 135 19.97 -11.42 -17.51
CA ASN A 135 21.33 -11.73 -17.92
C ASN A 135 21.42 -12.93 -18.86
N VAL A 136 20.61 -13.98 -18.64
CA VAL A 136 20.57 -15.14 -19.55
C VAL A 136 20.09 -14.77 -20.95
N TYR A 137 19.13 -13.84 -21.06
CA TYR A 137 18.57 -13.40 -22.34
C TYR A 137 19.38 -12.29 -23.04
N ASN A 138 20.03 -11.41 -22.27
CA ASN A 138 20.65 -10.18 -22.80
C ASN A 138 22.15 -10.01 -22.46
N GLY A 139 22.76 -10.96 -21.77
CA GLY A 139 24.19 -10.93 -21.44
C GLY A 139 25.07 -11.15 -22.65
N ASP A 140 26.33 -10.71 -22.57
CA ASP A 140 27.34 -10.93 -23.62
C ASP A 140 27.60 -12.43 -23.88
N ASP A 141 27.29 -13.28 -22.88
CA ASP A 141 27.32 -14.74 -22.89
C ASP A 141 25.92 -15.38 -22.95
N ALA A 142 24.94 -14.71 -23.57
CA ALA A 142 23.58 -15.22 -23.70
C ALA A 142 23.54 -16.66 -24.24
N LEU A 143 23.02 -17.58 -23.42
CA LEU A 143 22.92 -19.00 -23.75
C LEU A 143 21.82 -19.29 -24.78
N ILE A 144 20.88 -18.37 -24.94
CA ILE A 144 19.78 -18.43 -25.91
C ILE A 144 19.99 -17.34 -26.97
N LYS A 145 20.36 -17.73 -28.19
CA LYS A 145 20.55 -16.82 -29.32
C LYS A 145 19.23 -16.62 -30.06
N HIS A 146 18.68 -15.40 -30.04
CA HIS A 146 17.47 -15.02 -30.77
C HIS A 146 17.76 -14.60 -32.23
N ASN A 147 18.52 -15.42 -32.95
CA ASN A 147 18.75 -15.19 -34.37
C ASN A 147 17.64 -15.88 -35.18
N PHE A 148 16.70 -15.08 -35.70
CA PHE A 148 15.84 -15.46 -36.83
C PHE A 148 16.27 -14.66 -38.05
#